data_AF-A0A954XDN2-F1
#
_entry.id   AF-A0A954XDN2-F1
#
_cell.length_a   1.000
_cell.length_b   1.000
_cell.length_c   1.000
_cell.angle_alpha   90.00
_cell.angle_beta   90.00
_cell.angle_gamma   90.00
#
_symmetry.space_group_name_H-M   'P 1'
#
loop_
_entity.id
_entity.type
_entity.pdbx_description
1 polymer ?
#
loop_
_entity_poly.entity_id
_entity_poly.type
_entity_poly.pdbx_seq_one_letter_code
_entity_poly.pdbx_strand_id
1 'polypeptide(L)'
;QIRSPFRFAMFVQMMCVLLAATGIHGALRFANARLRGRSRLALRFVVFSIGLLAVVELWPPPAQLVRVPLSADKPAWAEWVREHTPRDAILVCFPMPNRLTVEAYESATMWMIWQTRHERRMVNGYSAFTPQSHLTLQQRVARFPDDASLRALAEWGVTYCVVKRSAGAPSLERVTTDGRWRLQPVFVDNASVTEIYEIAPLPLPEDPFASHRVGP
;
A
#
# COMPACT_ATOMS: atom_id res chain seq x y z
N GLN A 1 -13.52 1.72 -19.32
CA GLN A 1 -14.22 1.66 -18.01
C GLN A 1 -13.60 2.70 -17.06
N ILE A 2 -14.34 3.74 -16.70
CA ILE A 2 -13.94 4.71 -15.66
C ILE A 2 -14.22 4.04 -14.31
N ARG A 3 -13.25 3.27 -13.79
CA ARG A 3 -13.39 2.53 -12.52
C ARG A 3 -13.17 3.38 -11.27
N SER A 4 -12.95 4.68 -11.41
CA SER A 4 -12.70 5.58 -10.28
C SER A 4 -13.49 6.89 -10.47
N PRO A 5 -14.37 7.27 -9.53
CA PRO A 5 -15.12 8.52 -9.60
C PRO A 5 -14.18 9.75 -9.63
N PHE A 6 -12.96 9.63 -9.08
CA PHE A 6 -11.95 10.68 -9.15
C PHE A 6 -11.50 11.00 -10.58
N ARG A 7 -11.52 10.02 -11.51
CA ARG A 7 -11.20 10.28 -12.91
C ARG A 7 -12.32 11.03 -13.64
N PHE A 8 -13.55 10.95 -13.14
CA PHE A 8 -14.67 11.73 -13.68
C PHE A 8 -14.50 13.23 -13.39
N ALA A 9 -13.93 13.58 -12.23
CA ALA A 9 -13.65 14.97 -11.87
C ALA A 9 -12.76 15.69 -12.89
N MET A 10 -11.80 14.99 -13.52
CA MET A 10 -10.98 15.57 -14.60
C MET A 10 -11.81 16.00 -15.81
N PHE A 11 -12.82 15.21 -16.19
CA PHE A 11 -13.71 15.58 -17.29
C PHE A 11 -14.57 16.79 -16.93
N VAL A 12 -15.13 16.83 -15.71
CA VAL A 12 -15.89 17.98 -15.21
C VAL A 12 -15.02 19.23 -15.18
N GLN A 13 -13.79 19.12 -14.67
CA GLN A 13 -12.83 20.23 -14.62
C GLN A 13 -12.49 20.71 -16.03
N MET A 14 -12.28 19.81 -16.99
CA MET A 14 -12.04 20.17 -18.39
C MET A 14 -13.24 20.87 -19.02
N MET A 15 -14.47 20.41 -18.75
CA MET A 15 -15.69 21.07 -19.21
C MET A 15 -15.83 22.48 -18.62
N CYS A 16 -15.54 22.66 -17.32
CA CYS A 16 -15.53 23.98 -16.67
C CYS A 16 -14.48 24.91 -17.28
N VAL A 17 -13.27 24.42 -17.57
CA VAL A 17 -12.21 25.20 -18.22
C VAL A 17 -12.62 25.64 -19.62
N LEU A 18 -13.20 24.74 -20.42
CA LEU A 18 -13.71 25.06 -21.76
C LEU A 18 -14.87 26.08 -21.69
N LEU A 19 -15.77 25.94 -20.72
CA LEU A 19 -16.87 26.89 -20.49
C LEU A 19 -16.34 28.27 -20.08
N ALA A 20 -15.34 28.32 -19.20
CA ALA A 20 -14.71 29.57 -18.78
C ALA A 20 -13.99 30.25 -19.95
N ALA A 21 -13.24 29.50 -20.76
CA ALA A 21 -12.54 30.02 -21.93
C ALA A 21 -13.51 30.57 -22.98
N THR A 22 -14.60 29.87 -23.27
CA THR A 22 -15.63 30.32 -24.22
C THR A 22 -16.43 31.51 -23.69
N GLY A 23 -16.74 31.54 -22.39
CA GLY A 23 -17.36 32.68 -21.72
C GLY A 23 -16.51 33.94 -21.77
N ILE A 24 -15.21 33.82 -21.48
CA ILE A 24 -14.24 34.93 -21.59
C ILE A 24 -14.15 35.43 -23.04
N HIS A 25 -14.03 34.51 -24.01
CA HIS A 25 -13.98 34.86 -25.42
C HIS A 25 -15.24 35.62 -25.86
N GLY A 26 -16.42 35.15 -25.45
CA GLY A 26 -17.70 35.80 -25.69
C GLY A 26 -17.79 37.20 -25.07
N ALA A 27 -17.41 37.34 -23.79
CA ALA A 27 -17.41 38.61 -23.07
C ALA A 27 -16.48 39.64 -23.73
N LEU A 28 -15.28 39.22 -24.16
CA LEU A 28 -14.33 40.08 -24.86
C LEU A 28 -14.84 40.49 -26.24
N ARG A 29 -15.50 39.59 -26.99
CA ARG A 29 -16.13 39.92 -28.28
C ARG A 29 -17.27 40.91 -28.13
N PHE A 30 -18.16 40.69 -27.16
CA PHE A 30 -19.26 41.60 -26.85
C PHE A 30 -18.75 43.00 -26.47
N ALA A 31 -17.72 43.05 -25.63
CA ALA A 31 -17.08 44.30 -25.25
C ALA A 31 -16.43 45.03 -26.42
N ASN A 32 -15.75 44.30 -27.32
CA ASN A 32 -15.19 44.90 -28.53
C ASN A 32 -16.28 45.47 -29.46
N ALA A 33 -17.48 44.89 -29.47
CA ALA A 33 -18.59 45.33 -30.30
C ALA A 33 -19.39 46.51 -29.70
N ARG A 34 -19.57 46.56 -28.37
CA ARG A 34 -20.44 47.55 -27.71
C ARG A 34 -19.73 48.60 -26.85
N LEU A 35 -18.52 48.34 -26.37
CA LEU A 35 -17.81 49.24 -25.44
C LEU A 35 -16.71 50.02 -26.16
N ARG A 36 -16.47 51.27 -25.75
CA ARG A 36 -15.45 52.18 -26.31
C ARG A 36 -14.49 52.71 -25.24
N GLY A 37 -13.23 52.93 -25.62
CA GLY A 37 -12.23 53.61 -24.79
C GLY A 37 -11.91 52.91 -23.46
N ARG A 38 -11.95 53.66 -22.35
CA ARG A 38 -11.55 53.21 -21.00
C ARG A 38 -12.34 52.00 -20.48
N SER A 39 -13.63 51.87 -20.82
CA SER A 39 -14.49 50.76 -20.39
C SER A 39 -14.02 49.40 -20.95
N ARG A 40 -13.55 49.38 -22.20
CA ARG A 40 -12.98 48.19 -22.84
C ARG A 40 -11.67 47.77 -22.19
N LEU A 41 -10.83 48.73 -21.83
CA LEU A 41 -9.56 48.47 -21.15
C LEU A 41 -9.80 47.92 -19.74
N ALA A 42 -10.73 48.53 -18.99
CA ALA A 42 -11.12 48.06 -17.66
C ALA A 42 -11.60 46.60 -17.67
N LEU A 43 -12.47 46.22 -18.61
CA LEU A 43 -12.92 44.82 -18.70
C LEU A 43 -11.77 43.85 -19.00
N ARG A 44 -10.84 44.22 -19.90
CA ARG A 44 -9.67 43.38 -20.19
C ARG A 44 -8.80 43.18 -18.97
N PHE A 45 -8.58 44.24 -18.19
CA PHE A 45 -7.87 44.15 -16.91
C PHE A 45 -8.60 43.22 -15.94
N VAL A 46 -9.92 43.38 -15.78
CA VAL A 46 -10.72 42.52 -14.90
C VAL A 46 -10.61 41.05 -15.31
N VAL A 47 -10.79 40.73 -16.60
CA VAL A 47 -10.67 39.37 -17.13
C VAL A 47 -9.27 38.80 -16.88
N PHE A 48 -8.22 39.59 -17.14
CA PHE A 48 -6.84 39.17 -16.90
C PHE A 48 -6.57 38.93 -15.42
N SER A 49 -7.02 39.81 -14.53
CA SER A 49 -6.87 39.69 -13.09
C SER A 49 -7.59 38.46 -12.54
N ILE A 50 -8.81 38.17 -13.00
CA ILE A 50 -9.54 36.95 -12.63
C ILE A 50 -8.80 35.70 -13.11
N GLY A 51 -8.30 35.70 -14.35
CA GLY A 51 -7.51 34.59 -14.88
C GLY A 51 -6.22 34.35 -14.08
N LEU A 52 -5.51 35.41 -13.72
CA LEU A 52 -4.30 35.33 -12.90
C LEU A 52 -4.62 34.82 -11.48
N LEU A 53 -5.69 35.32 -10.87
CA LEU A 53 -6.15 34.86 -9.56
C LEU A 53 -6.47 33.36 -9.59
N ALA A 54 -7.18 32.89 -10.62
CA ALA A 54 -7.49 31.49 -10.79
C ALA A 54 -6.22 30.61 -10.93
N VAL A 55 -5.19 31.08 -11.64
CA VAL A 55 -3.90 30.36 -11.76
C VAL A 55 -3.19 30.27 -10.41
N VAL A 56 -3.20 31.33 -9.61
CA VAL A 56 -2.59 31.33 -8.28
C VAL A 56 -3.36 30.42 -7.32
N GLU A 57 -4.69 30.46 -7.35
CA GLU A 57 -5.56 29.66 -6.48
C GLU A 57 -5.50 28.16 -6.83
N LEU A 58 -5.44 27.82 -8.12
CA LEU A 58 -5.30 26.44 -8.59
C LEU A 58 -3.85 25.99 -8.73
N TRP A 59 -2.88 26.75 -8.21
CA TRP A 59 -1.47 26.38 -8.33
C TRP A 59 -1.24 25.01 -7.66
N PRO A 60 -0.84 23.98 -8.41
CA PRO A 60 -0.76 22.65 -7.86
C PRO A 60 0.38 22.59 -6.83
N PRO A 61 0.16 21.96 -5.66
CA PRO A 61 1.26 21.67 -4.75
C PRO A 61 2.26 20.75 -5.45
N PRO A 62 3.56 20.81 -5.09
CA PRO A 62 4.56 19.93 -5.66
C PRO A 62 4.14 18.47 -5.44
N ALA A 63 4.00 17.72 -6.53
CA ALA A 63 3.66 16.31 -6.47
C ALA A 63 4.82 15.57 -5.79
N GLN A 64 4.54 14.92 -4.66
CA GLN A 64 5.50 14.02 -4.02
C GLN A 64 5.60 12.75 -4.88
N LEU A 65 6.64 12.68 -5.69
CA LEU A 65 6.93 11.51 -6.50
C LEU A 65 7.60 10.46 -5.63
N VAL A 66 6.87 9.39 -5.33
CA VAL A 66 7.44 8.19 -4.70
C VAL A 66 8.29 7.47 -5.75
N ARG A 67 9.52 7.08 -5.38
CA ARG A 67 10.35 6.23 -6.22
C ARG A 67 9.79 4.81 -6.21
N VAL A 68 9.30 4.37 -7.36
CA VAL A 68 8.94 2.97 -7.57
C VAL A 68 10.22 2.18 -7.84
N PRO A 69 10.44 1.03 -7.17
CA PRO A 69 11.58 0.18 -7.46
C PRO A 69 11.58 -0.22 -8.94
N LEU A 70 12.71 0.05 -9.61
CA LEU A 70 12.88 -0.24 -11.03
C LEU A 70 13.05 -1.74 -11.23
N SER A 71 12.87 -2.24 -12.46
CA SER A 71 13.04 -3.67 -12.72
C SER A 71 14.44 -4.22 -12.44
N ALA A 72 15.45 -3.35 -12.42
CA ALA A 72 16.81 -3.66 -12.02
C ALA A 72 16.96 -3.86 -10.51
N ASP A 73 16.07 -3.28 -9.70
CA ASP A 73 16.04 -3.49 -8.25
C ASP A 73 15.44 -4.87 -7.98
N LYS A 74 16.31 -5.86 -7.78
CA LYS A 74 15.93 -7.20 -7.33
C LYS A 74 16.42 -7.36 -5.89
N PRO A 75 15.58 -7.06 -4.88
CA PRO A 75 15.98 -7.25 -3.51
C PRO A 75 16.13 -8.75 -3.27
N ALA A 76 17.20 -9.12 -2.58
CA ALA A 76 17.60 -10.52 -2.40
C ALA A 76 16.50 -11.31 -1.69
N TRP A 77 15.74 -10.67 -0.79
CA TRP A 77 14.61 -11.33 -0.12
C TRP A 77 13.52 -11.80 -1.09
N ALA A 78 13.21 -11.04 -2.15
CA ALA A 78 12.15 -11.40 -3.09
C ALA A 78 12.57 -12.58 -3.96
N GLU A 79 13.85 -12.63 -4.34
CA GLU A 79 14.43 -13.77 -5.06
C GLU A 79 14.51 -15.01 -4.17
N TRP A 80 14.94 -14.83 -2.91
CA TRP A 80 14.94 -15.90 -1.92
C TRP A 80 13.55 -16.51 -1.73
N VAL A 81 12.50 -15.69 -1.56
CA VAL A 81 11.11 -16.19 -1.44
C VAL A 81 10.73 -17.02 -2.67
N ARG A 82 11.04 -16.54 -3.87
CA ARG A 82 10.71 -17.23 -5.12
C ARG A 82 11.36 -18.62 -5.21
N GLU A 83 12.58 -18.74 -4.72
CA GLU A 83 13.43 -19.94 -4.89
C GLU A 83 13.31 -20.94 -3.73
N HIS A 84 13.10 -20.45 -2.51
CA HIS A 84 13.21 -21.25 -1.28
C HIS A 84 11.87 -21.50 -0.59
N THR A 85 10.76 -20.95 -1.09
CA THR A 85 9.43 -21.22 -0.52
C THR A 85 8.55 -22.03 -1.50
N PRO A 86 7.66 -22.91 -1.00
CA PRO A 86 6.67 -23.60 -1.82
C PRO A 86 5.80 -22.64 -2.65
N ARG A 87 5.35 -23.06 -3.84
CA ARG A 87 4.52 -22.20 -4.73
C ARG A 87 3.18 -21.79 -4.13
N ASP A 88 2.63 -22.63 -3.26
CA ASP A 88 1.38 -22.44 -2.54
C ASP A 88 1.56 -21.69 -1.21
N ALA A 89 2.79 -21.33 -0.84
CA ALA A 89 3.08 -20.56 0.36
C ALA A 89 2.32 -19.23 0.39
N ILE A 90 1.84 -18.88 1.59
CA ILE A 90 1.09 -17.66 1.85
C ILE A 90 1.95 -16.77 2.75
N LEU A 91 2.22 -15.55 2.29
CA LEU A 91 3.01 -14.57 3.02
C LEU A 91 2.13 -13.49 3.65
N VAL A 92 2.67 -12.87 4.69
CA VAL A 92 2.28 -11.53 5.15
C VAL A 92 3.51 -10.62 5.10
N CYS A 93 3.37 -9.42 4.56
CA CYS A 93 4.46 -8.44 4.57
C CYS A 93 4.15 -7.26 5.51
N PHE A 94 5.07 -6.99 6.43
CA PHE A 94 5.03 -5.91 7.41
C PHE A 94 5.95 -4.76 7.01
N PRO A 95 5.54 -3.49 7.25
CA PRO A 95 4.36 -3.10 8.00
C PRO A 95 3.06 -3.20 7.18
N MET A 96 1.99 -3.70 7.81
CA MET A 96 0.64 -3.60 7.27
C MET A 96 0.09 -2.18 7.49
N PRO A 97 -0.79 -1.68 6.60
CA PRO A 97 -1.45 -0.40 6.80
C PRO A 97 -2.21 -0.38 8.12
N ASN A 98 -2.00 0.65 8.94
CA ASN A 98 -2.66 0.83 10.24
C ASN A 98 -3.82 1.84 10.18
N ARG A 99 -4.04 2.48 9.03
CA ARG A 99 -5.05 3.52 8.80
C ARG A 99 -5.60 3.42 7.38
N LEU A 100 -6.80 3.95 7.18
CA LEU A 100 -7.47 4.03 5.87
C LEU A 100 -7.11 5.31 5.09
N THR A 101 -5.83 5.70 5.12
CA THR A 101 -5.33 6.86 4.34
C THR A 101 -4.45 6.39 3.18
N VAL A 102 -4.33 7.21 2.13
CA VAL A 102 -3.56 6.85 0.92
C VAL A 102 -2.10 6.58 1.27
N GLU A 103 -1.53 7.39 2.16
CA GLU A 103 -0.14 7.29 2.61
C GLU A 103 0.13 5.98 3.36
N ALA A 104 -0.83 5.54 4.19
CA ALA A 104 -0.70 4.29 4.94
C ALA A 104 -0.68 3.04 4.05
N TYR A 105 -1.22 3.14 2.82
CA TYR A 105 -1.25 2.05 1.84
C TYR A 105 -0.09 2.07 0.85
N GLU A 106 0.84 3.02 0.97
CA GLU A 106 2.07 3.03 0.15
C GLU A 106 2.88 1.75 0.36
N SER A 107 3.06 1.30 1.62
CA SER A 107 3.77 0.06 1.93
C SER A 107 3.07 -1.17 1.33
N ALA A 108 1.74 -1.26 1.46
CA ALA A 108 0.95 -2.33 0.86
C ALA A 108 1.08 -2.36 -0.67
N THR A 109 1.11 -1.18 -1.30
CA THR A 109 1.32 -1.06 -2.75
C THR A 109 2.72 -1.54 -3.15
N MET A 110 3.76 -1.17 -2.38
CA MET A 110 5.10 -1.67 -2.61
C MET A 110 5.19 -3.18 -2.44
N TRP A 111 4.50 -3.76 -1.45
CA TRP A 111 4.42 -5.22 -1.30
C TRP A 111 3.78 -5.89 -2.51
N MET A 112 2.70 -5.32 -3.06
CA MET A 112 2.08 -5.84 -4.28
C MET A 112 3.01 -5.78 -5.50
N ILE A 113 3.86 -4.75 -5.60
CA ILE A 113 4.88 -4.69 -6.66
C ILE A 113 5.84 -5.87 -6.51
N TRP A 114 6.33 -6.13 -5.30
CA TRP A 114 7.21 -7.26 -5.04
C TRP A 114 6.54 -8.62 -5.21
N GLN A 115 5.22 -8.70 -5.00
CA GLN A 115 4.44 -9.89 -5.28
C GLN A 115 4.56 -10.37 -6.72
N THR A 116 4.66 -9.42 -7.68
CA THR A 116 4.88 -9.74 -9.09
C THR A 116 6.25 -10.38 -9.37
N ARG A 117 7.18 -10.31 -8.41
CA ARG A 117 8.54 -10.87 -8.52
C ARG A 117 8.66 -12.22 -7.83
N HIS A 118 8.20 -12.30 -6.58
CA HIS A 118 8.33 -13.52 -5.81
C HIS A 118 7.22 -14.55 -6.11
N GLU A 119 6.12 -14.12 -6.76
CA GLU A 119 5.04 -14.99 -7.24
C GLU A 119 4.47 -15.89 -6.15
N ARG A 120 4.21 -15.32 -4.98
CA ARG A 120 3.56 -16.02 -3.87
C ARG A 120 2.32 -15.28 -3.44
N ARG A 121 1.40 -16.02 -2.83
CA ARG A 121 0.16 -15.44 -2.31
C ARG A 121 0.49 -14.56 -1.12
N MET A 122 -0.19 -13.43 -1.00
CA MET A 122 -0.06 -12.53 0.15
C MET A 122 -1.43 -12.29 0.77
N VAL A 123 -1.48 -12.19 2.10
CA VAL A 123 -2.71 -11.81 2.83
C VAL A 123 -2.87 -10.30 2.93
N ASN A 124 -1.77 -9.56 2.83
CA ASN A 124 -1.77 -8.10 2.79
C ASN A 124 -1.82 -7.61 1.33
N GLY A 125 -2.59 -6.55 1.10
CA GLY A 125 -2.69 -5.93 -0.22
C GLY A 125 -3.60 -4.71 -0.19
N TYR A 126 -3.57 -3.97 -1.29
CA TYR A 126 -4.46 -2.86 -1.54
C TYR A 126 -5.51 -3.24 -2.59
N SER A 127 -6.75 -2.90 -2.30
CA SER A 127 -7.91 -3.19 -3.15
C SER A 127 -8.93 -2.07 -2.97
N ALA A 128 -9.71 -1.77 -4.01
CA ALA A 128 -10.81 -0.81 -3.92
C ALA A 128 -11.95 -1.30 -3.00
N PHE A 129 -11.97 -2.59 -2.68
CA PHE A 129 -12.89 -3.22 -1.75
C PHE A 129 -12.11 -4.02 -0.70
N THR A 130 -12.24 -3.66 0.57
CA THR A 130 -11.58 -4.36 1.68
C THR A 130 -12.64 -5.16 2.46
N PRO A 131 -12.66 -6.50 2.36
CA PRO A 131 -13.59 -7.32 3.12
C PRO A 131 -13.42 -7.17 4.63
N GLN A 132 -14.50 -7.37 5.39
CA GLN A 132 -14.46 -7.29 6.86
C GLN A 132 -13.43 -8.24 7.49
N SER A 133 -13.28 -9.44 6.92
CA SER A 133 -12.28 -10.41 7.39
C SER A 133 -10.85 -9.86 7.31
N HIS A 134 -10.52 -9.11 6.26
CA HIS A 134 -9.21 -8.48 6.11
C HIS A 134 -8.99 -7.36 7.14
N LEU A 135 -10.03 -6.58 7.45
CA LEU A 135 -9.97 -5.57 8.52
C LEU A 135 -9.79 -6.22 9.90
N THR A 136 -10.48 -7.34 10.16
CA THR A 136 -10.31 -8.11 11.39
C THR A 136 -8.89 -8.68 11.52
N LEU A 137 -8.32 -9.21 10.43
CA LEU A 137 -6.93 -9.67 10.44
C LEU A 137 -5.98 -8.51 10.76
N GLN A 138 -6.11 -7.37 10.08
CA GLN A 138 -5.29 -6.17 10.33
C GLN A 138 -5.32 -5.76 11.80
N GLN A 139 -6.49 -5.78 12.44
CA GLN A 139 -6.63 -5.47 13.87
C GLN A 139 -5.95 -6.52 14.76
N ARG A 140 -6.10 -7.81 14.45
CA ARG A 140 -5.49 -8.90 15.23
C ARG A 140 -3.96 -8.91 15.13
N VAL A 141 -3.40 -8.46 14.01
CA VAL A 141 -1.94 -8.41 13.80
C VAL A 141 -1.34 -7.03 14.05
N ALA A 142 -2.11 -6.08 14.57
CA ALA A 142 -1.65 -4.71 14.83
C ALA A 142 -0.55 -4.63 15.90
N ARG A 143 -0.47 -5.64 16.78
CA ARG A 143 0.54 -5.77 17.83
C ARG A 143 1.60 -6.82 17.51
N PHE A 144 1.70 -7.23 16.24
CA PHE A 144 2.72 -8.19 15.81
C PHE A 144 4.11 -7.73 16.27
N PRO A 145 4.95 -8.63 16.82
CA PRO A 145 4.79 -10.09 16.90
C PRO A 145 4.33 -10.59 18.28
N ASP A 146 3.08 -10.37 18.68
CA ASP A 146 2.50 -11.02 19.86
C ASP A 146 1.84 -12.37 19.53
N ASP A 147 1.51 -13.16 20.57
CA ASP A 147 0.96 -14.50 20.40
C ASP A 147 -0.42 -14.49 19.74
N ALA A 148 -1.18 -13.40 19.91
CA ALA A 148 -2.46 -13.22 19.23
C ALA A 148 -2.26 -13.02 17.73
N SER A 149 -1.26 -12.23 17.33
CA SER A 149 -0.89 -12.01 15.94
C SER A 149 -0.41 -13.31 15.28
N LEU A 150 0.48 -14.06 15.93
CA LEU A 150 1.00 -15.33 15.39
C LEU A 150 -0.11 -16.36 15.18
N ARG A 151 -1.02 -16.51 16.16
CA ARG A 151 -2.19 -17.40 16.02
C ARG A 151 -3.11 -16.95 14.90
N ALA A 152 -3.41 -15.65 14.80
CA ALA A 152 -4.27 -15.13 13.75
C ALA A 152 -3.69 -15.34 12.34
N LEU A 153 -2.36 -15.20 12.18
CA LEU A 153 -1.66 -15.47 10.93
C LEU A 153 -1.70 -16.96 10.58
N ALA A 154 -1.45 -17.84 11.55
CA ALA A 154 -1.53 -19.29 11.36
C ALA A 154 -2.96 -19.74 10.99
N GLU A 155 -4.00 -19.18 11.63
CA GLU A 155 -5.41 -19.41 11.28
C GLU A 155 -5.75 -19.03 9.84
N TRP A 156 -5.04 -18.05 9.27
CA TRP A 156 -5.16 -17.62 7.88
C TRP A 156 -4.29 -18.43 6.90
N GLY A 157 -3.57 -19.44 7.40
CA GLY A 157 -2.67 -20.27 6.61
C GLY A 157 -1.39 -19.57 6.19
N VAL A 158 -1.02 -18.46 6.84
CA VAL A 158 0.25 -17.77 6.59
C VAL A 158 1.40 -18.65 7.05
N THR A 159 2.35 -18.90 6.15
CA THR A 159 3.53 -19.72 6.42
C THR A 159 4.80 -18.87 6.59
N TYR A 160 4.85 -17.69 5.95
CA TYR A 160 6.00 -16.80 6.01
C TYR A 160 5.63 -15.34 6.33
N CYS A 161 6.43 -14.70 7.18
CA CYS A 161 6.35 -13.27 7.48
C CYS A 161 7.55 -12.56 6.88
N VAL A 162 7.33 -11.59 5.99
CA VAL A 162 8.35 -10.68 5.48
C VAL A 162 8.27 -9.39 6.27
N VAL A 163 9.33 -9.00 6.95
CA VAL A 163 9.33 -7.85 7.87
C VAL A 163 10.38 -6.84 7.41
N LYS A 164 9.93 -5.67 6.96
CA LYS A 164 10.82 -4.53 6.77
C LYS A 164 11.10 -3.88 8.12
N ARG A 165 12.36 -3.84 8.53
CA ARG A 165 12.76 -3.34 9.82
C ARG A 165 13.24 -1.90 9.77
N SER A 166 13.11 -1.21 10.90
CA SER A 166 13.94 -0.05 11.20
C SER A 166 15.35 -0.51 11.56
N ALA A 167 16.37 0.22 11.09
CA ALA A 167 17.76 -0.06 11.41
C ALA A 167 17.97 -0.15 12.94
N GLY A 168 18.62 -1.22 13.41
CA GLY A 168 19.00 -1.40 14.83
C GLY A 168 17.97 -2.07 15.73
N ALA A 169 16.80 -2.48 15.24
CA ALA A 169 15.87 -3.27 16.06
C ALA A 169 16.40 -4.73 16.24
N PRO A 170 16.05 -5.44 17.35
CA PRO A 170 16.46 -6.84 17.60
C PRO A 170 15.58 -7.87 16.87
N SER A 171 16.13 -9.00 16.40
CA SER A 171 15.37 -10.05 15.68
C SER A 171 14.09 -10.45 16.42
N LEU A 172 13.04 -10.75 15.66
CA LEU A 172 11.70 -11.04 16.17
C LEU A 172 11.51 -12.52 16.51
N GLU A 173 12.59 -13.25 16.79
CA GLU A 173 12.48 -14.67 17.14
C GLU A 173 11.60 -14.82 18.38
N ARG A 174 10.52 -15.59 18.25
CA ARG A 174 9.49 -15.70 19.30
C ARG A 174 8.75 -17.03 19.23
N VAL A 175 8.35 -17.52 20.40
CA VAL A 175 7.45 -18.67 20.57
C VAL A 175 6.19 -18.19 21.26
N THR A 176 5.03 -18.70 20.86
CA THR A 176 3.77 -18.38 21.53
C THR A 176 3.74 -18.93 22.97
N THR A 177 3.03 -18.27 23.88
CA THR A 177 2.94 -18.70 25.30
C THR A 177 2.33 -20.10 25.43
N ASP A 178 1.44 -20.50 24.51
CA ASP A 178 0.88 -21.86 24.46
C ASP A 178 1.81 -22.89 23.81
N GLY A 179 2.99 -22.47 23.34
CA GLY A 179 3.99 -23.33 22.71
C GLY A 179 3.54 -23.98 21.41
N ARG A 180 2.47 -23.49 20.76
CA ARG A 180 1.96 -24.08 19.51
C ARG A 180 2.70 -23.61 18.28
N TRP A 181 3.13 -22.36 18.25
CA TRP A 181 3.72 -21.74 17.07
C TRP A 181 5.03 -21.05 17.42
N ARG A 182 5.99 -21.11 16.49
CA ARG A 182 7.23 -20.34 16.57
C ARG A 182 7.42 -19.49 15.32
N LEU A 183 7.95 -18.30 15.53
CA LEU A 183 8.42 -17.40 14.49
C LEU A 183 9.95 -17.55 14.40
N GLN A 184 10.42 -18.28 13.40
CA GLN A 184 11.84 -18.59 13.22
C GLN A 184 12.44 -17.76 12.08
N PRO A 185 13.55 -17.06 12.27
CA PRO A 185 14.23 -16.36 11.18
C PRO A 185 14.81 -17.36 10.18
N VAL A 186 14.55 -17.15 8.89
CA VAL A 186 15.04 -18.00 7.79
C VAL A 186 15.92 -17.27 6.79
N PHE A 187 15.79 -15.94 6.69
CA PHE A 187 16.61 -15.13 5.79
C PHE A 187 16.68 -13.66 6.25
N VAL A 188 17.81 -13.01 5.95
CA VAL A 188 18.05 -11.59 6.25
C VAL A 188 18.65 -10.91 5.01
N ASP A 189 17.96 -9.88 4.50
CA ASP A 189 18.44 -8.97 3.47
C ASP A 189 18.90 -7.66 4.13
N ASN A 190 20.22 -7.54 4.32
CA ASN A 190 20.81 -6.35 4.92
C ASN A 190 20.71 -5.11 4.02
N ALA A 191 20.63 -5.28 2.69
CA ALA A 191 20.56 -4.16 1.76
C ALA A 191 19.18 -3.49 1.78
N SER A 192 18.12 -4.29 1.88
CA SER A 192 16.75 -3.78 1.99
C SER A 192 16.24 -3.67 3.44
N VAL A 193 17.07 -4.04 4.42
CA VAL A 193 16.72 -4.11 5.85
C VAL A 193 15.44 -4.93 6.06
N THR A 194 15.37 -6.08 5.39
CA THR A 194 14.18 -6.95 5.36
C THR A 194 14.54 -8.34 5.86
N GLU A 195 13.73 -8.88 6.76
CA GLU A 195 13.93 -10.20 7.33
C GLU A 195 12.74 -11.09 6.99
N ILE A 196 12.99 -12.37 6.77
CA ILE A 196 11.97 -13.38 6.52
C ILE A 196 11.94 -14.35 7.68
N TYR A 197 10.73 -14.62 8.15
CA TYR A 197 10.46 -15.56 9.21
C TYR A 197 9.49 -16.63 8.74
N GLU A 198 9.68 -17.86 9.18
CA GLU A 198 8.73 -18.95 9.01
C GLU A 198 7.86 -19.10 10.25
N ILE A 199 6.54 -19.25 10.05
CA ILE A 199 5.61 -19.64 11.10
C ILE A 199 5.56 -21.17 11.11
N ALA A 200 6.34 -21.78 11.99
CA ALA A 200 6.38 -23.23 12.14
C ALA A 200 5.50 -23.67 13.33
N PRO A 201 4.69 -24.72 13.17
CA PRO A 201 4.13 -25.42 14.34
C PRO A 201 5.30 -26.00 15.14
N LEU A 202 5.27 -25.84 16.45
CA LEU A 202 6.19 -26.59 17.30
C LEU A 202 5.75 -28.07 17.30
N PRO A 203 6.69 -29.02 17.17
CA PRO A 203 6.35 -30.43 17.34
C PRO A 203 5.66 -30.60 18.69
N LEU A 204 4.52 -31.30 18.70
CA LEU A 204 3.88 -31.68 19.96
C LEU A 204 4.93 -32.38 20.84
N PRO A 205 4.95 -32.15 22.16
CA PRO A 205 5.79 -32.94 23.04
C PRO A 205 5.55 -34.42 22.70
N GLU A 206 6.59 -35.15 22.31
CA GLU A 206 6.46 -36.59 22.08
C GLU A 206 5.80 -37.17 23.32
N ASP A 207 4.66 -37.84 23.16
CA ASP A 207 4.00 -38.51 24.27
C ASP A 207 5.03 -39.49 24.86
N PRO A 208 5.54 -39.26 26.09
CA PRO A 208 6.57 -40.10 26.69
C PRO A 208 6.07 -41.54 26.92
N PHE A 209 4.78 -41.81 26.70
CA PHE A 209 4.15 -43.12 26.80
C PHE A 209 3.85 -43.78 25.45
N ALA A 210 4.18 -43.16 24.31
CA ALA A 210 3.95 -43.76 22.99
C ALA A 210 4.82 -45.02 22.73
N SER A 211 5.97 -45.15 23.39
CA SER A 211 6.84 -46.33 23.30
C SER A 211 6.38 -47.54 24.13
N HIS A 212 5.36 -47.39 24.98
CA HIS A 212 4.85 -48.48 25.82
C HIS A 212 3.50 -49.05 25.36
N ARG A 213 2.93 -48.56 24.25
CA ARG A 213 1.74 -49.14 23.63
C ARG A 213 2.08 -49.99 22.41
N VAL A 214 2.92 -50.99 22.63
CA VAL A 214 2.94 -52.19 21.78
C VAL A 214 2.67 -53.37 22.70
N GLY A 215 1.41 -53.79 22.72
CA GLY A 215 0.92 -55.06 23.26
C GLY A 215 -0.38 -55.39 22.51
N PRO A 216 -0.90 -56.63 22.56
CA PRO A 216 -0.49 -57.81 23.33
C PRO A 216 0.32 -58.86 22.53
#